data_AF-A0A8H6L7E6-F1
#
_entry.id   AF-A0A8H6L7E6-F1
#
_cell.length_a   1.000
_cell.length_b   1.000
_cell.length_c   1.000
_cell.angle_alpha   90.00
_cell.angle_beta   90.00
_cell.angle_gamma   90.00
#
_symmetry.space_group_name_H-M   'P 1'
#
loop_
_entity.id
_entity.type
_entity.pdbx_description
1 polymer ?
#
loop_
_entity_poly.entity_id
_entity_poly.type
_entity_poly.pdbx_seq_one_letter_code
_entity_poly.pdbx_strand_id
1 'polypeptide(L)'
;MTFWAAAATSGPALGPLVSGFSVPPENWRWSLWEILWVSGPVFLLLFFCLPQTSTPNILPRRARRLRNLTGNPRLRSQSEVVQSKLTVREVANDAVWKPMQILIQDPAIMFAAVCTSLVYGIYYSFFEVFPLVYIGLYHLNFGQMGLAFLSIAVATALAIITYFSYFYFILEPNIKANGFGPPEQRLLSALYGSFLLPTGLFLFGGTANGHIHWIVSVVCIGVYAFGVFIVLQCIFLYVP
;
A
#
# COMPACT_ATOMS: atom_id res chain seq x y z
N MET A 1 -10.30 0.33 -0.08
CA MET A 1 -8.94 0.14 0.48
C MET A 1 -8.12 -0.85 -0.34
N THR A 2 -8.66 -2.02 -0.71
CA THR A 2 -7.95 -3.03 -1.53
C THR A 2 -7.32 -2.49 -2.81
N PHE A 3 -8.06 -1.70 -3.60
CA PHE A 3 -7.52 -1.08 -4.82
C PHE A 3 -6.35 -0.12 -4.55
N TRP A 4 -6.42 0.64 -3.45
CA TRP A 4 -5.34 1.56 -3.06
C TRP A 4 -4.10 0.79 -2.60
N ALA A 5 -4.26 -0.26 -1.79
CA ALA A 5 -3.14 -1.11 -1.37
C ALA A 5 -2.51 -1.85 -2.55
N ALA A 6 -3.31 -2.29 -3.52
CA ALA A 6 -2.83 -2.91 -4.74
C ALA A 6 -2.01 -1.92 -5.58
N ALA A 7 -2.49 -0.69 -5.76
CA ALA A 7 -1.72 0.35 -6.43
C ALA A 7 -0.40 0.66 -5.70
N ALA A 8 -0.42 0.74 -4.36
CA ALA A 8 0.76 1.02 -3.54
C ALA A 8 1.81 -0.10 -3.58
N THR A 9 1.39 -1.36 -3.71
CA THR A 9 2.30 -2.53 -3.74
C THR A 9 2.76 -2.92 -5.14
N SER A 10 1.96 -2.64 -6.18
CA SER A 10 2.32 -2.92 -7.58
C SER A 10 3.09 -1.77 -8.25
N GLY A 11 2.88 -0.53 -7.82
CA GLY A 11 3.56 0.65 -8.37
C GLY A 11 5.09 0.52 -8.39
N PRO A 12 5.73 0.15 -7.26
CA PRO A 12 7.19 -0.01 -7.22
C PRO A 12 7.72 -1.13 -8.14
N ALA A 13 6.89 -2.12 -8.49
CA ALA A 13 7.27 -3.18 -9.43
C ALA A 13 7.15 -2.75 -10.90
N LEU A 14 6.18 -1.88 -11.22
CA LEU A 14 5.99 -1.37 -12.58
C LEU A 14 7.07 -0.37 -13.00
N GLY A 15 7.62 0.40 -12.05
CA GLY A 15 8.67 1.39 -12.34
C GLY A 15 9.92 0.79 -13.01
N PRO A 16 10.59 -0.20 -12.39
CA PRO A 16 11.74 -0.88 -12.99
C PRO A 16 11.41 -1.66 -14.26
N LEU A 17 10.17 -2.14 -14.39
CA LEU A 17 9.74 -2.83 -15.61
C LEU A 17 9.77 -1.88 -16.81
N VAL A 18 9.11 -0.72 -16.71
CA VAL A 18 9.06 0.25 -17.82
C VAL A 18 10.44 0.83 -18.08
N SER A 19 11.11 1.30 -17.02
CA SER A 19 12.44 1.91 -17.13
C SER A 19 13.54 0.92 -17.56
N GLY A 20 13.42 -0.37 -17.22
CA GLY A 20 14.35 -1.42 -17.62
C GLY A 20 14.37 -1.69 -19.13
N PHE A 21 13.26 -1.41 -19.83
CA PHE A 21 13.18 -1.53 -21.29
C PHE A 21 13.52 -0.23 -22.03
N SER A 22 13.29 0.94 -21.44
CA SER A 22 13.50 2.23 -22.09
C SER A 22 14.89 2.83 -21.88
N VAL A 23 15.52 2.58 -20.72
CA VAL A 23 16.84 3.13 -20.41
C VAL A 23 17.95 2.56 -21.30
N PRO A 24 18.00 1.25 -21.63
CA PRO A 24 19.05 0.70 -22.49
C PRO A 24 19.08 1.24 -23.93
N PRO A 25 17.95 1.36 -24.68
CA PRO A 25 17.98 1.88 -26.04
C PRO A 25 18.17 3.39 -26.12
N GLU A 26 17.76 4.12 -25.08
CA GLU A 26 17.75 5.57 -25.09
C GLU A 26 18.82 6.16 -24.16
N ASN A 27 18.47 6.48 -22.91
CA ASN A 27 19.34 7.08 -21.89
C ASN A 27 18.68 7.03 -20.51
N TRP A 28 19.44 7.23 -19.42
CA TRP A 28 18.94 7.28 -18.04
C TRP A 28 17.84 8.33 -17.79
N ARG A 29 17.83 9.43 -18.57
CA ARG A 29 16.82 10.50 -18.46
C ARG A 29 15.41 10.03 -18.85
N TRP A 30 15.30 8.97 -19.67
CA TRP A 30 14.00 8.49 -20.14
C TRP A 30 13.11 7.96 -19.02
N SER A 31 13.70 7.36 -17.98
CA SER A 31 12.96 6.97 -16.76
C SER A 31 12.25 8.17 -16.10
N LEU A 32 12.85 9.37 -16.13
CA LEU A 32 12.21 10.59 -15.60
C LEU A 32 11.06 11.09 -16.49
N TRP A 33 11.22 10.96 -17.81
CA TRP A 33 10.16 11.34 -18.76
C TRP A 33 8.93 10.43 -18.65
N GLU A 34 9.12 9.14 -18.41
CA GLU A 34 8.03 8.19 -18.17
C GLU A 34 7.19 8.59 -16.95
N ILE A 35 7.85 8.92 -15.84
CA ILE A 35 7.18 9.40 -14.62
C ILE A 35 6.39 10.67 -14.92
N LEU A 36 6.94 11.61 -15.69
CA LEU A 36 6.28 12.85 -16.07
C LEU A 36 5.05 12.60 -16.94
N TRP A 37 5.16 11.72 -17.94
CA TRP A 37 4.07 11.40 -18.87
C TRP A 37 2.92 10.66 -18.21
N VAL A 38 3.19 9.84 -17.18
CA VAL A 38 2.14 9.18 -16.41
C VAL A 38 1.53 10.13 -15.37
N SER A 39 2.37 10.85 -14.62
CA SER A 39 1.90 11.67 -13.49
C SER A 39 1.26 12.99 -13.92
N GLY A 40 1.74 13.60 -15.01
CA GLY A 40 1.26 14.89 -15.51
C GLY A 40 -0.23 14.89 -15.89
N PRO A 41 -0.70 13.98 -16.76
CA PRO A 41 -2.12 13.88 -17.11
C PRO A 41 -3.00 13.56 -15.91
N VAL A 42 -2.56 12.65 -15.03
CA VAL A 42 -3.29 12.32 -13.79
C VAL A 42 -3.42 13.54 -12.90
N PHE A 43 -2.36 14.33 -12.73
CA PHE A 43 -2.40 15.58 -11.98
C PHE A 43 -3.38 16.59 -12.58
N LEU A 44 -3.35 16.80 -13.89
CA LEU A 44 -4.29 17.72 -14.57
C LEU A 44 -5.74 17.24 -14.43
N LEU A 45 -5.99 15.94 -14.63
CA LEU A 45 -7.33 15.36 -14.45
C LEU A 45 -7.82 15.53 -13.02
N LEU A 46 -7.00 15.23 -12.01
CA LEU A 46 -7.38 15.41 -10.61
C LEU A 46 -7.58 16.89 -10.26
N PHE A 47 -6.77 17.80 -10.82
CA PHE A 47 -6.90 19.22 -10.57
C PHE A 47 -8.20 19.82 -11.13
N PHE A 48 -8.62 19.41 -12.32
CA PHE A 48 -9.84 19.95 -12.96
C PHE A 48 -11.11 19.15 -12.63
N CYS A 49 -11.03 17.82 -12.56
CA CYS A 49 -12.21 16.96 -12.45
C CYS A 49 -12.52 16.50 -11.02
N LEU A 50 -11.60 16.61 -10.06
CA LEU A 50 -11.86 16.15 -8.70
C LEU A 50 -12.59 17.25 -7.91
N PRO A 51 -13.91 17.13 -7.65
CA PRO A 51 -14.57 18.02 -6.74
C PRO A 51 -13.97 17.84 -5.35
N GLN A 52 -13.89 18.91 -4.56
CA GLN A 52 -13.38 18.84 -3.20
C GLN A 52 -14.17 17.78 -2.39
N THR A 53 -13.58 16.60 -2.15
CA THR A 53 -14.22 15.46 -1.44
C THR A 53 -14.02 15.48 0.07
N SER A 54 -13.24 16.44 0.58
CA SER A 54 -12.91 16.52 1.99
C SER A 54 -14.14 16.90 2.84
N THR A 55 -14.71 15.91 3.53
CA THR A 55 -15.75 16.02 4.56
C THR A 55 -15.55 17.22 5.51
N PRO A 56 -14.36 17.43 6.10
CA PRO A 56 -14.12 18.58 6.98
C PRO A 56 -14.18 19.96 6.30
N ASN A 57 -14.20 20.06 4.97
CA ASN A 57 -14.40 21.32 4.24
C ASN A 57 -15.84 21.47 3.72
N ILE A 58 -16.52 20.37 3.41
CA ILE A 58 -17.91 20.36 2.92
C ILE A 58 -18.92 20.65 4.05
N LEU A 59 -18.77 20.01 5.21
CA LEU A 59 -19.73 20.14 6.31
C LEU A 59 -19.80 21.57 6.89
N PRO A 60 -18.69 22.31 7.11
CA PRO A 60 -18.75 23.71 7.51
C PRO A 60 -19.48 24.60 6.50
N ARG A 61 -19.24 24.40 5.20
CA ARG A 61 -19.92 25.18 4.14
C ARG A 61 -21.42 24.94 4.15
N ARG A 62 -21.85 23.69 4.36
CA ARG A 62 -23.26 23.32 4.48
C ARG A 62 -23.89 23.85 5.78
N ALA A 63 -23.18 23.76 6.90
CA ALA A 63 -23.63 24.32 8.17
C ALA A 63 -23.81 25.84 8.10
N ARG A 64 -22.88 26.57 7.47
CA ARG A 64 -22.97 28.02 7.24
C ARG A 64 -24.18 28.38 6.35
N ARG A 65 -24.44 27.62 5.28
CA ARG A 65 -25.63 27.82 4.42
C ARG A 65 -26.93 27.63 5.19
N LEU A 66 -27.02 26.57 6.01
CA LEU A 66 -28.20 26.31 6.85
C LEU A 66 -28.40 27.39 7.92
N ARG A 67 -27.31 27.91 8.50
CA ARG A 67 -27.34 29.02 9.47
C ARG A 67 -27.96 30.27 8.86
N ASN A 68 -27.59 30.60 7.62
CA ASN A 68 -28.11 31.75 6.89
C ASN A 68 -29.59 31.59 6.51
N LEU A 69 -30.06 30.37 6.23
CA LEU A 69 -31.45 30.10 5.83
C LEU A 69 -32.42 30.02 7.02
N THR A 70 -31.97 29.49 8.16
CA THR A 70 -32.84 29.25 9.34
C THR A 70 -32.71 30.32 10.41
N GLY A 71 -31.71 31.21 10.31
CA GLY A 71 -31.40 32.21 11.34
C GLY A 71 -30.95 31.60 12.68
N ASN A 72 -30.75 30.28 12.77
CA ASN A 72 -30.38 29.61 14.01
C ASN A 72 -28.85 29.49 14.15
N PRO A 73 -28.21 30.27 15.03
CA PRO A 73 -26.75 30.26 15.20
C PRO A 73 -26.20 28.98 15.84
N ARG A 74 -27.06 28.08 16.35
CA ARG A 74 -26.65 26.84 17.03
C ARG A 74 -26.27 25.71 16.07
N LEU A 75 -26.56 25.83 14.78
CA LEU A 75 -26.19 24.83 13.78
C LEU A 75 -24.68 24.89 13.48
N ARG A 76 -23.88 24.06 14.16
CA ARG A 76 -22.43 23.92 13.93
C ARG A 76 -22.10 22.55 13.35
N SER A 77 -21.13 22.49 12.44
CA SER A 77 -20.59 21.20 12.00
C SER A 77 -19.62 20.64 13.05
N GLN A 78 -19.50 19.32 13.13
CA GLN A 78 -18.54 18.67 14.03
C GLN A 78 -17.10 19.10 13.73
N SER A 79 -16.81 19.35 12.44
CA SER A 79 -15.54 19.91 11.97
C SER A 79 -15.30 21.33 12.49
N GLU A 80 -16.31 22.21 12.52
CA GLU A 80 -16.19 23.55 13.11
C GLU A 80 -16.00 23.51 14.63
N VAL A 81 -16.64 22.57 15.33
CA VAL A 81 -16.48 22.42 16.79
C VAL A 81 -15.06 21.97 17.14
N VAL A 82 -14.51 21.01 16.39
CA VAL A 82 -13.14 20.52 16.56
C VAL A 82 -12.12 21.60 16.14
N GLN A 83 -12.34 22.27 15.01
CA GLN A 83 -11.42 23.26 14.45
C GLN A 83 -11.46 24.61 15.18
N SER A 84 -12.59 24.98 15.81
CA SER A 84 -12.70 26.20 16.64
C SER A 84 -11.89 26.15 17.93
N LYS A 85 -11.46 24.96 18.34
CA LYS A 85 -10.69 24.73 19.57
C LYS A 85 -9.19 24.52 19.31
N LEU A 86 -8.76 24.46 18.06
CA LEU A 86 -7.40 24.09 17.68
C LEU A 86 -6.70 25.23 16.95
N THR A 87 -5.61 25.70 17.55
CA THR A 87 -4.66 26.63 16.93
C THR A 87 -3.89 25.90 15.83
N VAL A 88 -3.47 26.57 14.74
CA VAL A 88 -2.73 25.92 13.62
C VAL A 88 -1.51 25.12 14.11
N ARG A 89 -0.84 25.62 15.16
CA ARG A 89 0.28 24.95 15.82
C ARG A 89 -0.14 23.68 16.59
N GLU A 90 -1.32 23.69 17.21
CA GLU A 90 -1.88 22.53 17.90
C GLU A 90 -2.35 21.46 16.91
N VAL A 91 -2.88 21.85 15.74
CA VAL A 91 -3.21 20.91 14.67
C VAL A 91 -1.95 20.21 14.13
N ALA A 92 -0.86 20.97 13.91
CA ALA A 92 0.41 20.40 13.46
C ALA A 92 1.02 19.47 14.51
N ASN A 93 1.01 19.88 15.79
CA ASN A 93 1.47 19.03 16.89
C ASN A 93 0.58 17.78 17.03
N ASP A 94 -0.73 17.90 16.96
CA ASP A 94 -1.64 16.76 17.02
C ASP A 94 -1.43 15.78 15.86
N ALA A 95 -1.21 16.28 14.65
CA ALA A 95 -1.01 15.44 13.47
C ALA A 95 0.30 14.63 13.50
N VAL A 96 1.34 15.12 14.17
CA VAL A 96 2.64 14.46 14.25
C VAL A 96 2.83 13.70 15.57
N TRP A 97 2.45 14.31 16.69
CA TRP A 97 2.67 13.77 18.01
C TRP A 97 1.66 12.68 18.40
N LYS A 98 0.37 12.84 18.05
CA LYS A 98 -0.64 11.83 18.41
C LYS A 98 -0.37 10.46 17.77
N PRO A 99 0.00 10.34 16.48
CA PRO A 99 0.35 9.04 15.92
C PRO A 99 1.53 8.38 16.64
N MET A 100 2.58 9.15 16.96
CA MET A 100 3.73 8.65 17.72
C MET A 100 3.34 8.22 19.13
N GLN A 101 2.47 8.99 19.79
CA GLN A 101 1.96 8.65 21.11
C GLN A 101 1.13 7.36 21.08
N ILE A 102 0.21 7.22 20.11
CA ILE A 102 -0.60 6.00 19.94
C ILE A 102 0.31 4.80 19.67
N LEU A 103 1.32 4.97 18.82
CA LEU A 103 2.29 3.92 18.51
C LEU A 103 3.05 3.43 19.75
N ILE A 104 3.43 4.31 20.66
CA ILE A 104 4.19 3.96 21.87
C ILE A 104 3.27 3.44 22.99
N GLN A 105 2.06 4.00 23.11
CA GLN A 105 1.13 3.68 24.19
C GLN A 105 0.33 2.40 23.93
N ASP A 106 0.06 2.06 22.67
CA ASP A 106 -0.62 0.83 22.31
C ASP A 106 0.39 -0.25 21.84
N PRO A 107 0.69 -1.25 22.68
CA PRO A 107 1.68 -2.28 22.34
C PRO A 107 1.28 -3.13 21.13
N ALA A 108 -0.02 -3.29 20.85
CA ALA A 108 -0.47 -4.06 19.69
C ALA A 108 -0.18 -3.31 18.38
N ILE A 109 -0.40 -1.99 18.37
CA ILE A 109 -0.07 -1.13 17.22
C ILE A 109 1.44 -1.05 17.04
N MET A 110 2.22 -0.93 18.14
CA MET A 110 3.68 -0.96 18.09
C MET A 110 4.21 -2.23 17.40
N PHE A 111 3.70 -3.39 17.80
CA PHE A 111 4.08 -4.68 17.22
C PHE A 111 3.75 -4.73 15.72
N ALA A 112 2.52 -4.37 15.34
CA ALA A 112 2.10 -4.34 13.95
C ALA A 112 2.96 -3.38 13.10
N ALA A 113 3.31 -2.21 13.64
CA ALA A 113 4.13 -1.22 12.97
C ALA A 113 5.58 -1.71 12.76
N VAL A 114 6.19 -2.35 13.77
CA VAL A 114 7.54 -2.94 13.66
C VAL A 114 7.55 -4.09 12.65
N CYS A 115 6.55 -4.97 12.69
CA CYS A 115 6.43 -6.02 11.68
C CYS A 115 6.25 -5.43 10.28
N THR A 116 5.40 -4.42 10.13
CA THR A 116 5.17 -3.75 8.84
C THR A 116 6.44 -3.08 8.33
N SER A 117 7.18 -2.37 9.19
CA SER A 117 8.42 -1.69 8.79
C SER A 117 9.50 -2.68 8.37
N LEU A 118 9.62 -3.81 9.06
CA LEU A 118 10.53 -4.90 8.67
C LEU A 118 10.16 -5.46 7.30
N VAL A 119 8.89 -5.79 7.09
CA VAL A 119 8.39 -6.34 5.83
C VAL A 119 8.59 -5.36 4.69
N TYR A 120 8.28 -4.08 4.92
CA TYR A 120 8.45 -3.01 3.94
C TYR A 120 9.93 -2.78 3.62
N GLY A 121 10.79 -2.75 4.64
CA GLY A 121 12.24 -2.64 4.46
C GLY A 121 12.80 -3.77 3.59
N ILE A 122 12.42 -5.02 3.87
CA ILE A 122 12.82 -6.18 3.06
C ILE A 122 12.29 -6.05 1.62
N TYR A 123 11.04 -5.62 1.46
CA TYR A 123 10.43 -5.42 0.14
C TYR A 123 11.24 -4.42 -0.72
N TYR A 124 11.68 -3.30 -0.14
CA TYR A 124 12.50 -2.32 -0.87
C TYR A 124 13.95 -2.75 -1.06
N SER A 125 14.51 -3.57 -0.16
CA SER A 125 15.84 -4.14 -0.38
C SER A 125 15.94 -4.97 -1.67
N PHE A 126 14.82 -5.50 -2.18
CA PHE A 126 14.81 -6.19 -3.46
C PHE A 126 15.21 -5.31 -4.66
N PHE A 127 15.07 -3.98 -4.58
CA PHE A 127 15.58 -3.09 -5.64
C PHE A 127 17.09 -3.18 -5.82
N GLU A 128 17.83 -3.46 -4.75
CA GLU A 128 19.29 -3.66 -4.79
C GLU A 128 19.65 -5.12 -5.07
N VAL A 129 18.88 -6.07 -4.51
CA VAL A 129 19.16 -7.51 -4.65
C VAL A 129 18.88 -8.00 -6.08
N PHE A 130 17.87 -7.47 -6.76
CA PHE A 130 17.50 -7.93 -8.11
C PHE A 130 18.62 -7.70 -9.14
N PRO A 131 19.24 -6.51 -9.25
CA PRO A 131 20.43 -6.33 -10.08
C PRO A 131 21.56 -7.28 -9.70
N LEU A 132 21.82 -7.45 -8.41
CA LEU A 132 22.92 -8.29 -7.92
C LEU A 132 22.74 -9.76 -8.33
N VAL A 133 21.52 -10.30 -8.21
CA VAL A 133 21.21 -11.68 -8.56
C VAL A 133 21.01 -11.86 -10.07
N TYR A 134 20.13 -11.08 -10.69
CA TYR A 134 19.72 -11.32 -12.08
C TYR A 134 20.73 -10.82 -13.11
N ILE A 135 21.38 -9.68 -12.90
CA ILE A 135 22.48 -9.23 -13.77
C ILE A 135 23.78 -9.91 -13.33
N GLY A 136 24.08 -9.89 -12.03
CA GLY A 136 25.37 -10.38 -11.52
C GLY A 136 25.57 -11.88 -11.68
N LEU A 137 24.60 -12.71 -11.24
CA LEU A 137 24.73 -14.18 -11.25
C LEU A 137 24.14 -14.81 -12.51
N TYR A 138 22.99 -14.34 -12.97
CA TYR A 138 22.28 -14.92 -14.12
C TYR A 138 22.57 -14.24 -15.46
N HIS A 139 23.36 -13.15 -15.46
CA HIS A 139 23.76 -12.40 -16.66
C HIS A 139 22.57 -11.97 -17.54
N LEU A 140 21.42 -11.69 -16.92
CA LEU A 140 20.24 -11.17 -17.61
C LEU A 140 20.45 -9.71 -18.01
N ASN A 141 19.77 -9.29 -19.08
CA ASN A 141 19.75 -7.87 -19.47
C ASN A 141 18.80 -7.05 -18.56
N PHE A 142 18.95 -5.73 -18.54
CA PHE A 142 18.11 -4.80 -17.77
C PHE A 142 16.61 -4.99 -18.04
N GLY A 143 16.20 -5.16 -19.30
CA GLY A 143 14.79 -5.45 -19.63
C GLY A 143 14.29 -6.78 -19.07
N GLN A 144 15.15 -7.82 -19.08
CA GLN A 144 14.82 -9.13 -18.50
C GLN A 144 14.72 -9.08 -16.98
N MET A 145 15.55 -8.27 -16.32
CA MET A 145 15.39 -7.98 -14.89
C MET A 145 14.07 -7.25 -14.60
N GLY A 146 13.67 -6.30 -15.46
CA GLY A 146 12.36 -5.66 -15.40
C GLY A 146 11.22 -6.68 -15.42
N LEU A 147 11.31 -7.72 -16.25
CA LEU A 147 10.34 -8.84 -16.26
C LEU A 147 10.32 -9.63 -14.94
N ALA A 148 11.43 -9.74 -14.21
CA ALA A 148 11.44 -10.36 -12.90
C ALA A 148 10.59 -9.55 -11.89
N PHE A 149 10.60 -8.20 -11.97
CA PHE A 149 9.72 -7.35 -11.15
C PHE A 149 8.23 -7.53 -11.49
N LEU A 150 7.89 -7.87 -12.73
CA LEU A 150 6.49 -8.15 -13.13
C LEU A 150 5.86 -9.29 -12.29
N SER A 151 6.68 -10.21 -11.77
CA SER A 151 6.19 -11.27 -10.87
C SER A 151 5.49 -10.73 -9.62
N ILE A 152 5.93 -9.57 -9.10
CA ILE A 152 5.31 -8.89 -7.96
C ILE A 152 3.91 -8.40 -8.35
N ALA A 153 3.76 -7.80 -9.53
CA ALA A 153 2.46 -7.36 -10.03
C ALA A 153 1.50 -8.54 -10.21
N VAL A 154 1.97 -9.65 -10.80
CA VAL A 154 1.18 -10.88 -10.96
C VAL A 154 0.79 -11.46 -9.59
N ALA A 155 1.72 -11.52 -8.65
CA ALA A 155 1.47 -11.99 -7.29
C ALA A 155 0.44 -11.11 -6.57
N THR A 156 0.52 -9.79 -6.70
CA THR A 156 -0.49 -8.87 -6.13
C THR A 156 -1.87 -9.11 -6.75
N ALA A 157 -1.97 -9.31 -8.06
CA ALA A 157 -3.24 -9.61 -8.72
C ALA A 157 -3.86 -10.93 -8.20
N LEU A 158 -3.04 -11.98 -8.06
CA LEU A 158 -3.48 -13.25 -7.46
C LEU A 158 -3.89 -13.06 -6.00
N ALA A 159 -3.15 -12.25 -5.23
CA ALA A 159 -3.47 -11.97 -3.84
C ALA A 159 -4.79 -11.21 -3.68
N ILE A 160 -5.09 -10.27 -4.58
CA ILE A 160 -6.37 -9.57 -4.65
C ILE A 160 -7.50 -10.58 -4.87
N ILE A 161 -7.38 -11.46 -5.86
CA ILE A 161 -8.42 -12.46 -6.17
C ILE A 161 -8.68 -13.37 -4.96
N THR A 162 -7.61 -13.87 -4.33
CA THR A 162 -7.72 -14.73 -3.14
C THR A 162 -8.29 -13.97 -1.94
N TYR A 163 -7.94 -12.69 -1.77
CA TYR A 163 -8.48 -11.87 -0.68
C TYR A 163 -9.96 -11.56 -0.88
N PHE A 164 -10.39 -11.25 -2.11
CA PHE A 164 -11.80 -11.03 -2.43
C PHE A 164 -12.63 -12.30 -2.28
N SER A 165 -12.10 -13.46 -2.68
CA SER A 165 -12.80 -14.73 -2.48
C SER A 165 -12.96 -15.05 -0.99
N TYR A 166 -11.91 -14.87 -0.19
CA TYR A 166 -12.01 -14.99 1.27
C TYR A 166 -13.05 -14.03 1.86
N PHE A 167 -13.04 -12.77 1.44
CA PHE A 167 -14.00 -11.77 1.90
C PHE A 167 -15.44 -12.14 1.57
N TYR A 168 -15.72 -12.55 0.34
CA TYR A 168 -17.07 -12.86 -0.13
C TYR A 168 -17.61 -14.19 0.43
N PHE A 169 -16.77 -15.23 0.50
CA PHE A 169 -17.23 -16.57 0.91
C PHE A 169 -17.20 -16.80 2.42
N ILE A 170 -16.32 -16.14 3.16
CA ILE A 170 -16.12 -16.41 4.59
C ILE A 170 -16.50 -15.19 5.43
N LEU A 171 -15.99 -14.01 5.09
CA LEU A 171 -16.17 -12.84 5.93
C LEU A 171 -17.59 -12.26 5.84
N GLU A 172 -18.13 -12.08 4.64
CA GLU A 172 -19.46 -11.49 4.42
C GLU A 172 -20.61 -12.33 5.01
N PRO A 173 -20.64 -13.68 4.87
CA PRO A 173 -21.67 -14.50 5.50
C PRO A 173 -21.55 -14.50 7.02
N ASN A 174 -20.32 -14.47 7.55
CA ASN A 174 -20.08 -14.42 8.99
C ASN A 174 -20.52 -13.06 9.57
N ILE A 175 -20.25 -11.95 8.88
CA ILE A 175 -20.73 -10.62 9.28
C ILE A 175 -22.26 -10.54 9.21
N LYS A 176 -22.90 -11.14 8.20
CA LYS A 176 -24.36 -11.20 8.11
C LYS A 176 -25.00 -12.04 9.22
N ALA A 177 -24.32 -13.10 9.68
CA ALA A 177 -24.82 -13.98 10.74
C ALA A 177 -24.54 -13.45 12.16
N ASN A 178 -23.35 -12.91 12.42
CA ASN A 178 -22.85 -12.56 13.77
C ASN A 178 -22.64 -11.06 13.98
N GLY A 179 -22.95 -10.22 13.00
CA GLY A 179 -22.69 -8.77 13.04
C GLY A 179 -21.24 -8.40 12.73
N PHE A 180 -20.91 -7.11 12.86
CA PHE A 180 -19.52 -6.67 12.74
C PHE A 180 -18.72 -7.17 13.95
N GLY A 181 -18.07 -8.33 13.77
CA GLY A 181 -17.19 -8.93 14.75
C GLY A 181 -15.99 -8.03 15.11
N PRO A 182 -15.18 -8.47 16.10
CA PRO A 182 -14.05 -7.70 16.60
C PRO A 182 -12.98 -7.52 15.49
N PRO A 183 -12.29 -6.36 15.41
CA PRO A 183 -11.37 -6.02 14.32
C PRO A 183 -10.24 -7.05 14.11
N GLU A 184 -9.91 -7.83 15.13
CA GLU A 184 -8.95 -8.91 15.16
C GLU A 184 -9.31 -10.05 14.19
N GLN A 185 -10.60 -10.24 13.88
CA GLN A 185 -11.01 -11.21 12.86
C GLN A 185 -10.46 -10.88 11.47
N ARG A 186 -10.15 -9.60 11.21
CA ARG A 186 -9.51 -9.16 9.96
C ARG A 186 -8.01 -9.42 9.96
N LEU A 187 -7.40 -9.61 11.13
CA LEU A 187 -5.98 -9.92 11.28
C LEU A 187 -5.70 -11.42 11.05
N LEU A 188 -6.72 -12.29 11.14
CA LEU A 188 -6.56 -13.73 10.88
C LEU A 188 -5.97 -14.03 9.50
N SER A 189 -6.37 -13.29 8.46
CA SER A 189 -5.77 -13.44 7.12
C SER A 189 -4.31 -13.01 7.09
N ALA A 190 -3.91 -12.02 7.90
CA ALA A 190 -2.52 -11.62 8.04
C ALA A 190 -1.65 -12.71 8.68
N LEU A 191 -2.22 -13.51 9.59
CA LEU A 191 -1.51 -14.64 10.20
C LEU A 191 -1.08 -15.67 9.14
N TYR A 192 -1.99 -16.05 8.24
CA TYR A 192 -1.65 -16.96 7.13
C TYR A 192 -0.65 -16.31 6.16
N GLY A 193 -0.82 -15.02 5.86
CA GLY A 193 0.14 -14.24 5.08
C GLY A 193 1.54 -14.26 5.69
N SER A 194 1.64 -14.16 7.02
CA SER A 194 2.91 -14.07 7.74
C SER A 194 3.81 -15.28 7.58
N PHE A 195 3.25 -16.47 7.35
CA PHE A 195 4.04 -17.69 7.07
C PHE A 195 4.60 -17.70 5.65
N LEU A 196 3.88 -17.13 4.68
CA LEU A 196 4.32 -17.08 3.28
C LEU A 196 5.55 -16.18 3.08
N LEU A 197 5.71 -15.13 3.90
CA LEU A 197 6.85 -14.21 3.84
C LEU A 197 8.20 -14.91 4.07
N PRO A 198 8.48 -15.53 5.24
CA PRO A 198 9.74 -16.20 5.49
C PRO A 198 9.95 -17.38 4.52
N THR A 199 8.91 -18.14 4.20
CA THR A 199 9.02 -19.24 3.22
C THR A 199 9.49 -18.72 1.86
N GLY A 200 8.90 -17.64 1.35
CA GLY A 200 9.34 -17.01 0.10
C GLY A 200 10.79 -16.52 0.15
N LEU A 201 11.19 -15.91 1.27
CA LEU A 201 12.57 -15.40 1.47
C LEU A 201 13.61 -16.51 1.55
N PHE A 202 13.36 -17.56 2.35
CA PHE A 202 14.29 -18.69 2.49
C PHE A 202 14.44 -19.46 1.17
N LEU A 203 13.33 -19.68 0.46
CA LEU A 203 13.37 -20.34 -0.85
C LEU A 203 14.08 -19.46 -1.88
N PHE A 204 13.86 -18.14 -1.87
CA PHE A 204 14.59 -17.22 -2.74
C PHE A 204 16.10 -17.26 -2.46
N GLY A 205 16.51 -17.15 -1.20
CA GLY A 205 17.92 -17.22 -0.81
C GLY A 205 18.59 -18.55 -1.19
N GLY A 206 17.87 -19.67 -1.08
CA GLY A 206 18.37 -20.99 -1.48
C GLY A 206 18.42 -21.22 -2.99
N THR A 207 17.62 -20.48 -3.77
CA THR A 207 17.53 -20.65 -5.23
C THR A 207 18.33 -19.62 -6.02
N ALA A 208 18.74 -18.51 -5.39
CA ALA A 208 19.53 -17.43 -6.00
C ALA A 208 21.03 -17.74 -6.11
N ASN A 209 21.40 -18.92 -6.64
CA ASN A 209 22.79 -19.42 -6.68
C ASN A 209 23.40 -19.52 -8.09
N GLY A 210 22.74 -19.03 -9.13
CA GLY A 210 23.23 -19.09 -10.52
C GLY A 210 23.09 -20.47 -11.20
N HIS A 211 23.15 -21.56 -10.42
CA HIS A 211 23.01 -22.93 -10.94
C HIS A 211 21.55 -23.37 -11.18
N ILE A 212 20.60 -22.82 -10.43
CA ILE A 212 19.17 -23.15 -10.55
C ILE A 212 18.53 -22.20 -11.55
N HIS A 213 17.57 -22.66 -12.36
CA HIS A 213 16.93 -21.81 -13.36
C HIS A 213 16.26 -20.58 -12.70
N TRP A 214 16.55 -19.39 -13.20
CA TRP A 214 16.11 -18.08 -12.68
C TRP A 214 14.61 -17.99 -12.41
N ILE A 215 13.77 -18.74 -13.14
CA ILE A 215 12.32 -18.74 -12.94
C ILE A 215 11.92 -19.20 -11.54
N VAL A 216 12.69 -20.10 -10.93
CA VAL A 216 12.40 -20.61 -9.59
C VAL A 216 12.53 -19.48 -8.57
N SER A 217 13.59 -18.69 -8.64
CA SER A 217 13.77 -17.53 -7.74
C SER A 217 12.70 -16.47 -7.97
N VAL A 218 12.24 -16.27 -9.22
CA VAL A 218 11.12 -15.36 -9.55
C VAL A 218 9.81 -15.84 -8.92
N VAL A 219 9.53 -17.14 -8.96
CA VAL A 219 8.33 -17.71 -8.30
C VAL A 219 8.40 -17.54 -6.78
N CYS A 220 9.56 -17.75 -6.17
CA CYS A 220 9.76 -17.52 -4.73
C CYS A 220 9.51 -16.06 -4.32
N ILE A 221 9.97 -15.10 -5.13
CA ILE A 221 9.65 -13.68 -4.96
C ILE A 221 8.13 -13.45 -5.08
N GLY A 222 7.46 -14.10 -6.02
CA GLY A 222 6.01 -14.01 -6.17
C GLY A 222 5.27 -14.50 -4.92
N VAL A 223 5.70 -15.60 -4.30
CA VAL A 223 5.15 -16.10 -3.03
C VAL A 223 5.35 -15.10 -1.89
N TYR A 224 6.55 -14.51 -1.80
CA TYR A 224 6.82 -13.44 -0.84
C TYR A 224 5.91 -12.23 -1.06
N ALA A 225 5.83 -11.72 -2.30
CA ALA A 225 5.01 -10.56 -2.66
C ALA A 225 3.52 -10.78 -2.41
N PHE A 226 3.01 -11.99 -2.65
CA PHE A 226 1.64 -12.39 -2.32
C PHE A 226 1.37 -12.25 -0.82
N GLY A 227 2.29 -12.75 0.02
CA GLY A 227 2.20 -12.62 1.47
C GLY A 227 2.25 -11.15 1.93
N VAL A 228 3.16 -10.36 1.36
CA VAL A 228 3.29 -8.91 1.67
C VAL A 228 1.98 -8.18 1.43
N PHE A 229 1.33 -8.40 0.27
CA PHE A 229 0.06 -7.76 -0.04
C PHE A 229 -1.01 -8.08 1.01
N ILE A 230 -1.17 -9.36 1.40
CA ILE A 230 -2.17 -9.77 2.38
C ILE A 230 -1.91 -9.12 3.74
N VAL A 231 -0.66 -9.14 4.21
CA VAL A 231 -0.29 -8.54 5.50
C VAL A 231 -0.58 -7.04 5.50
N LEU A 232 -0.11 -6.30 4.49
CA LEU A 232 -0.34 -4.86 4.38
C LEU A 232 -1.83 -4.52 4.29
N GLN A 233 -2.60 -5.26 3.49
CA GLN A 233 -4.03 -5.04 3.33
C GLN A 233 -4.79 -5.23 4.65
N CYS A 234 -4.42 -6.23 5.46
CA CYS A 234 -5.04 -6.46 6.76
C CYS A 234 -4.69 -5.37 7.77
N ILE A 235 -3.43 -4.91 7.78
CA ILE A 235 -2.98 -3.87 8.70
C ILE A 235 -3.64 -2.53 8.39
N PHE A 236 -3.77 -2.15 7.11
CA PHE A 236 -4.53 -0.96 6.70
C PHE A 236 -6.02 -1.02 7.04
N LEU A 237 -6.57 -2.22 7.27
CA LEU A 237 -7.95 -2.40 7.74
C LEU A 237 -8.08 -2.44 9.26
N TYR A 238 -6.97 -2.69 9.96
CA TYR A 238 -6.89 -2.78 11.41
C TYR A 238 -6.62 -1.41 12.05
N VAL A 239 -5.69 -0.63 11.47
CA VAL A 239 -5.37 0.73 11.92
C VAL A 239 -6.28 1.72 11.18
N PRO A 240 -7.24 2.37 11.85
CA PRO A 240 -8.19 3.31 11.23
C PRO A 240 -7.57 4.66 10.85
#